data_AF-C4QUU1-F1
#
_entry.id   AF-C4QUU1-F1
#
_cell.length_a   1.000
_cell.length_b   1.000
_cell.length_c   1.000
_cell.angle_alpha   90.00
_cell.angle_beta   90.00
_cell.angle_gamma   90.00
#
_symmetry.space_group_name_H-M   'P 1'
#
loop_
_entity.id
_entity.type
_entity.pdbx_description
1 polymer ?
#
loop_
_entity_poly.entity_id
_entity_poly.type
_entity_poly.pdbx_seq_one_letter_code
_entity_poly.pdbx_strand_id
1 'polypeptide(L)'
;IVRGLAAENPPILGVVGVVGSTEEGAIDGIDKIVELRRVLEKDGIYFYLHVDAAYGGYGRAIFLDEDNNFIPFEELKDVHFKHNVFTENKNYILEEVHSAYKAIEEAESVTIDPHKMGYVPYSAGGIVIKDVRMRDVISYFATYVFEKGADIPALLGAYILEGSKAGATAASVWAAHHVLPLNVTGYGKLMGASIEGAHRFYNFLNNLSFKVGDKEIEVHPLTYPDFKR
;
A
#
# COMPACT_ATOMS: atom_id res chain seq x y z
N ILE A 1 9.48 -11.51 20.33
CA ILE A 1 10.67 -11.02 19.59
C ILE A 1 11.08 -9.63 20.08
N VAL A 2 10.29 -8.57 19.86
CA VAL A 2 10.68 -7.18 20.23
C VAL A 2 11.12 -7.01 21.69
N ARG A 3 10.34 -7.50 22.67
CA ARG A 3 10.73 -7.47 24.09
C ARG A 3 12.01 -8.25 24.39
N GLY A 4 12.26 -9.36 23.68
CA GLY A 4 13.46 -10.16 23.84
C GLY A 4 14.70 -9.40 23.37
N LEU A 5 14.61 -8.80 22.18
CA LEU A 5 15.67 -7.94 21.65
C LEU A 5 15.89 -6.71 22.55
N ALA A 6 14.84 -6.02 22.99
CA ALA A 6 15.01 -4.88 23.89
C ALA A 6 15.67 -5.26 25.24
N ALA A 7 15.42 -6.46 25.76
CA ALA A 7 16.04 -6.94 27.00
C ALA A 7 17.55 -7.24 26.86
N GLU A 8 18.02 -7.55 25.65
CA GLU A 8 19.44 -7.73 25.34
C GLU A 8 20.16 -6.39 25.08
N ASN A 9 19.43 -5.27 25.16
CA ASN A 9 19.87 -3.90 24.92
C ASN A 9 20.21 -3.44 23.47
N PRO A 10 19.95 -4.15 22.36
CA PRO A 10 19.92 -3.51 21.04
C PRO A 10 18.64 -2.67 20.83
N PRO A 11 18.75 -1.44 20.32
CA PRO A 11 17.59 -0.68 19.86
C PRO A 11 16.96 -1.35 18.63
N ILE A 12 15.64 -1.24 18.49
CA ILE A 12 14.94 -1.65 17.29
C ILE A 12 14.95 -0.48 16.31
N LEU A 13 15.74 -0.58 15.24
CA LEU A 13 15.80 0.45 14.21
C LEU A 13 14.43 0.65 13.56
N GLY A 14 13.76 -0.45 13.20
CA GLY A 14 12.43 -0.39 12.61
C GLY A 14 11.78 -1.75 12.42
N VAL A 15 10.51 -1.70 12.05
CA VAL A 15 9.65 -2.82 11.67
C VAL A 15 9.12 -2.51 10.27
N VAL A 16 9.06 -3.52 9.42
CA VAL A 16 8.43 -3.44 8.10
C VAL A 16 7.14 -4.24 8.15
N GLY A 17 6.02 -3.61 7.83
CA GLY A 17 4.77 -4.31 7.52
C GLY A 17 4.55 -4.34 6.01
N VAL A 18 4.16 -5.48 5.46
CA VAL A 18 3.96 -5.67 4.02
C VAL A 18 2.47 -5.57 3.67
N VAL A 19 2.14 -4.74 2.69
CA VAL A 19 0.79 -4.59 2.13
C VAL A 19 0.83 -5.05 0.68
N GLY A 20 0.52 -6.33 0.47
CA GLY A 20 0.65 -7.01 -0.81
C GLY A 20 1.96 -7.79 -0.93
N SER A 21 2.06 -8.95 -0.27
CA SER A 21 3.20 -9.86 -0.40
C SER A 21 3.39 -10.31 -1.85
N THR A 22 4.65 -10.58 -2.23
CA THR A 22 5.01 -10.88 -3.62
C THR A 22 4.28 -12.10 -4.20
N GLU A 23 4.16 -13.17 -3.41
CA GLU A 23 3.67 -14.46 -3.92
C GLU A 23 2.17 -14.67 -3.67
N GLU A 24 1.63 -14.08 -2.60
CA GLU A 24 0.25 -14.32 -2.16
C GLU A 24 -0.63 -13.09 -2.16
N GLY A 25 -0.05 -11.91 -2.35
CA GLY A 25 -0.74 -10.64 -2.15
C GLY A 25 -1.09 -10.37 -0.69
N ALA A 26 -0.55 -11.09 0.29
CA ALA A 26 -0.98 -10.95 1.69
C ALA A 26 -0.73 -9.55 2.27
N ILE A 27 -1.59 -9.12 3.19
CA ILE A 27 -1.53 -7.88 3.93
C ILE A 27 -1.28 -8.20 5.39
N ASP A 28 -0.14 -7.72 5.91
CA ASP A 28 0.15 -7.78 7.33
C ASP A 28 -0.84 -6.92 8.11
N GLY A 29 -1.13 -7.32 9.36
CA GLY A 29 -1.95 -6.53 10.28
C GLY A 29 -1.24 -5.27 10.75
N ILE A 30 -1.17 -4.24 9.90
CA ILE A 30 -0.51 -2.95 10.17
C ILE A 30 -1.10 -2.30 11.42
N ASP A 31 -2.41 -2.39 11.58
CA ASP A 31 -3.16 -1.97 12.77
C ASP A 31 -2.62 -2.62 14.05
N LYS A 32 -2.32 -3.92 14.00
CA LYS A 32 -1.76 -4.67 15.14
C LYS A 32 -0.31 -4.30 15.41
N ILE A 33 0.47 -3.98 14.37
CA ILE A 33 1.84 -3.48 14.53
C ILE A 33 1.83 -2.11 15.21
N VAL A 34 0.92 -1.22 14.81
CA VAL A 34 0.72 0.09 15.43
C VAL A 34 0.26 -0.05 16.88
N GLU A 35 -0.69 -0.94 17.17
CA GLU A 35 -1.13 -1.23 18.53
C GLU A 35 0.03 -1.75 19.39
N LEU A 36 0.82 -2.69 18.87
CA LEU A 36 2.00 -3.21 19.54
C LEU A 36 3.01 -2.09 19.85
N ARG A 37 3.25 -1.16 18.92
CA ARG A 37 4.11 0.01 19.16
C ARG A 37 3.59 0.85 20.33
N ARG A 38 2.30 1.18 20.35
CA ARG A 38 1.66 1.96 21.43
C ARG A 38 1.76 1.26 22.80
N VAL A 39 1.72 -0.07 22.83
CA VAL A 39 1.93 -0.84 24.07
C VAL A 39 3.38 -0.76 24.52
N LEU A 40 4.32 -0.93 23.60
CA LEU A 40 5.76 -0.94 23.89
C LEU A 40 6.33 0.44 24.25
N GLU A 41 5.74 1.51 23.74
CA GLU A 41 6.10 2.89 24.10
C GLU A 41 5.96 3.16 25.60
N LYS A 42 4.96 2.54 26.25
CA LYS A 42 4.75 2.64 27.70
C LYS A 42 5.90 2.03 28.50
N ASP A 43 6.64 1.12 27.88
CA ASP A 43 7.82 0.46 28.45
C ASP A 43 9.13 1.09 27.95
N GLY A 44 9.07 2.25 27.30
CA GLY A 44 10.24 2.96 26.78
C GLY A 44 10.83 2.37 25.49
N ILE A 45 10.09 1.50 24.78
CA ILE A 45 10.53 0.86 23.54
C ILE A 45 9.78 1.47 22.36
N TYR A 46 10.52 2.01 21.40
CA TYR A 46 9.97 2.53 20.14
C TYR A 46 10.61 1.82 18.95
N PHE A 47 9.90 1.77 17.82
CA PHE A 47 10.46 1.39 16.53
C PHE A 47 9.86 2.22 15.40
N TYR A 48 10.67 2.54 14.41
CA TYR A 48 10.21 3.10 13.14
C TYR A 48 9.32 2.11 12.42
N LEU A 49 8.17 2.52 11.88
CA LEU A 49 7.34 1.67 11.03
C LEU A 49 7.48 2.11 9.57
N HIS A 50 7.99 1.20 8.74
CA HIS A 50 7.88 1.29 7.29
C HIS A 50 6.77 0.37 6.81
N VAL A 51 5.91 0.85 5.92
CA VAL A 51 4.97 -0.02 5.21
C VAL A 51 5.48 -0.24 3.78
N ASP A 52 5.81 -1.48 3.45
CA ASP A 52 6.06 -1.87 2.07
C ASP A 52 4.71 -2.13 1.39
N ALA A 53 4.16 -1.10 0.76
CA ALA A 53 2.96 -1.18 -0.07
C ALA A 53 3.32 -1.05 -1.56
N ALA A 54 4.50 -1.54 -1.96
CA ALA A 54 4.94 -1.41 -3.35
C ALA A 54 3.90 -1.99 -4.31
N TYR A 55 3.33 -3.15 -3.99
CA TYR A 55 2.24 -3.75 -4.75
C TYR A 55 0.87 -3.23 -4.31
N GLY A 56 0.53 -3.31 -3.01
CA GLY A 56 -0.82 -3.04 -2.51
C GLY A 56 -1.18 -1.57 -2.28
N GLY A 57 -0.28 -0.62 -2.50
CA GLY A 57 -0.47 0.80 -2.15
C GLY A 57 -1.63 1.47 -2.89
N TYR A 58 -1.79 1.22 -4.19
CA TYR A 58 -2.94 1.71 -4.97
C TYR A 58 -4.27 1.08 -4.54
N GLY A 59 -4.23 -0.09 -3.89
CA GLY A 59 -5.39 -0.71 -3.25
C GLY A 59 -6.04 0.18 -2.20
N ARG A 60 -5.29 1.14 -1.61
CA ARG A 60 -5.85 2.08 -0.63
C ARG A 60 -6.97 2.95 -1.20
N ALA A 61 -7.01 3.14 -2.53
CA ALA A 61 -8.02 3.95 -3.20
C ALA A 61 -9.47 3.42 -3.05
N ILE A 62 -9.66 2.13 -2.77
CA ILE A 62 -11.01 1.59 -2.52
C ILE A 62 -11.59 2.05 -1.18
N PHE A 63 -10.77 2.57 -0.27
CA PHE A 63 -11.19 3.02 1.06
C PHE A 63 -11.37 4.53 1.17
N LEU A 64 -11.22 5.27 0.07
CA LEU A 64 -11.31 6.72 0.06
C LEU A 64 -12.53 7.18 -0.73
N ASP A 65 -13.37 8.03 -0.13
CA ASP A 65 -14.53 8.62 -0.80
C ASP A 65 -14.11 9.68 -1.85
N GLU A 66 -15.08 10.33 -2.50
CA GLU A 66 -14.82 11.36 -3.51
C GLU A 66 -14.07 12.59 -2.99
N ASP A 67 -14.16 12.85 -1.69
CA ASP A 67 -13.47 13.93 -0.98
C ASP A 67 -12.13 13.47 -0.34
N ASN A 68 -11.77 12.20 -0.54
CA ASN A 68 -10.60 11.51 0.02
C ASN A 68 -10.66 11.28 1.54
N ASN A 69 -11.84 11.22 2.14
CA ASN A 69 -12.00 10.74 3.51
C ASN A 69 -11.97 9.21 3.53
N PHE A 70 -11.46 8.64 4.62
CA PHE A 70 -11.43 7.19 4.81
C PHE A 70 -12.84 6.68 5.17
N ILE A 71 -13.39 5.80 4.32
CA ILE A 71 -14.76 5.29 4.42
C ILE A 71 -14.88 4.33 5.62
N PRO A 72 -15.88 4.48 6.52
CA PRO A 72 -16.18 3.50 7.57
C PRO A 72 -16.46 2.10 7.00
N PHE A 73 -16.08 1.04 7.72
CA PHE A 73 -16.18 -0.33 7.20
C PHE A 73 -17.63 -0.72 6.88
N GLU A 74 -18.56 -0.28 7.72
CA GLU A 74 -19.99 -0.53 7.66
C GLU A 74 -20.63 0.11 6.42
N GLU A 75 -20.05 1.19 5.91
CA GLU A 75 -20.52 1.94 4.74
C GLU A 75 -19.82 1.50 3.44
N LEU A 76 -18.69 0.80 3.56
CA LEU A 76 -17.77 0.51 2.46
C LEU A 76 -18.45 -0.19 1.28
N LYS A 77 -19.23 -1.23 1.56
CA LYS A 77 -19.96 -2.01 0.56
C LYS A 77 -20.95 -1.15 -0.23
N ASP A 78 -21.70 -0.30 0.47
CA ASP A 78 -22.72 0.55 -0.16
C ASP A 78 -22.07 1.67 -0.99
N VAL A 79 -20.94 2.23 -0.53
CA VAL A 79 -20.13 3.20 -1.30
C VAL A 79 -19.54 2.53 -2.54
N HIS A 80 -18.96 1.34 -2.42
CA HIS A 80 -18.43 0.60 -3.57
C HIS A 80 -19.50 0.33 -4.62
N PHE A 81 -20.69 -0.09 -4.20
CA PHE A 81 -21.80 -0.33 -5.12
C PHE A 81 -22.29 0.97 -5.78
N LYS A 82 -22.46 2.05 -5.00
CA LYS A 82 -22.83 3.38 -5.51
C LYS A 82 -21.86 3.89 -6.59
N HIS A 83 -20.56 3.69 -6.38
CA HIS A 83 -19.51 4.18 -7.29
C HIS A 83 -19.13 3.18 -8.39
N ASN A 84 -19.79 2.02 -8.47
CA ASN A 84 -19.46 0.94 -9.41
C ASN A 84 -17.99 0.47 -9.29
N VAL A 85 -17.48 0.42 -8.07
CA VAL A 85 -16.17 -0.20 -7.77
C VAL A 85 -16.25 -1.71 -7.97
N PHE A 86 -17.37 -2.31 -7.55
CA PHE A 86 -17.71 -3.71 -7.75
C PHE A 86 -19.05 -3.84 -8.47
N THR A 87 -19.21 -4.88 -9.29
CA THR A 87 -20.44 -5.08 -10.07
C THR A 87 -21.58 -5.72 -9.26
N GLU A 88 -21.23 -6.42 -8.18
CA GLU A 88 -22.17 -7.07 -7.27
C GLU A 88 -22.17 -6.36 -5.92
N ASN A 89 -23.36 -6.15 -5.33
CA ASN A 89 -23.50 -5.60 -3.99
C ASN A 89 -23.19 -6.67 -2.93
N LYS A 90 -21.91 -7.00 -2.76
CA LYS A 90 -21.42 -7.97 -1.78
C LYS A 90 -20.15 -7.47 -1.10
N ASN A 91 -19.83 -8.05 0.06
CA ASN A 91 -18.59 -7.78 0.75
C ASN A 91 -17.43 -8.51 0.05
N TYR A 92 -16.51 -7.75 -0.52
CA TYR A 92 -15.25 -8.26 -1.07
C TYR A 92 -14.08 -8.11 -0.09
N ILE A 93 -14.17 -7.14 0.83
CA ILE A 93 -13.07 -6.76 1.70
C ILE A 93 -13.36 -7.19 3.13
N LEU A 94 -12.38 -7.83 3.77
CA LEU A 94 -12.46 -8.18 5.18
C LEU A 94 -12.21 -6.98 6.10
N GLU A 95 -12.76 -7.01 7.31
CA GLU A 95 -12.61 -5.94 8.30
C GLU A 95 -11.15 -5.76 8.75
N GLU A 96 -10.39 -6.84 8.88
CA GLU A 96 -8.96 -6.76 9.19
C GLU A 96 -8.13 -6.10 8.09
N VAL A 97 -8.52 -6.27 6.82
CA VAL A 97 -7.85 -5.65 5.68
C VAL A 97 -8.14 -4.15 5.67
N HIS A 98 -9.41 -3.79 5.90
CA HIS A 98 -9.81 -2.39 6.09
C HIS A 98 -9.02 -1.73 7.23
N SER A 99 -8.92 -2.40 8.38
CA SER A 99 -8.18 -1.94 9.55
C SER A 99 -6.69 -1.75 9.25
N ALA A 100 -6.07 -2.71 8.56
CA ALA A 100 -4.67 -2.60 8.14
C ALA A 100 -4.42 -1.41 7.20
N TYR A 101 -5.27 -1.20 6.19
CA TYR A 101 -5.16 -0.04 5.28
C TYR A 101 -5.38 1.31 5.96
N LYS A 102 -6.27 1.35 6.97
CA LYS A 102 -6.48 2.54 7.80
C LYS A 102 -5.19 2.91 8.53
N ALA A 103 -4.57 1.92 9.18
CA ALA A 103 -3.37 2.10 9.99
C ALA A 103 -2.10 2.47 9.21
N ILE A 104 -2.10 2.41 7.87
CA ILE A 104 -0.96 2.85 7.04
C ILE A 104 -0.57 4.32 7.35
N GLU A 105 -1.54 5.17 7.69
CA GLU A 105 -1.27 6.59 8.02
C GLU A 105 -0.39 6.76 9.27
N GLU A 106 -0.27 5.71 10.08
CA GLU A 106 0.55 5.72 11.28
C GLU A 106 2.02 5.38 11.01
N ALA A 107 2.33 4.83 9.84
CA ALA A 107 3.69 4.52 9.41
C ALA A 107 4.48 5.78 9.08
N GLU A 108 5.75 5.82 9.45
CA GLU A 108 6.65 6.94 9.18
C GLU A 108 7.00 7.06 7.69
N SER A 109 7.08 5.93 6.99
CA SER A 109 7.16 5.93 5.53
C SER A 109 6.44 4.75 4.89
N VAL A 110 6.08 4.95 3.63
CA VAL A 110 5.38 3.96 2.81
C VAL A 110 6.05 3.87 1.45
N THR A 111 6.40 2.67 1.00
CA THR A 111 6.78 2.41 -0.40
C THR A 111 5.52 2.16 -1.22
N ILE A 112 5.43 2.72 -2.43
CA ILE A 112 4.32 2.51 -3.37
C ILE A 112 4.83 2.61 -4.81
N ASP A 113 4.54 1.61 -5.66
CA ASP A 113 5.05 1.61 -7.04
C ASP A 113 3.95 1.90 -8.07
N PRO A 114 3.98 3.07 -8.74
CA PRO A 114 3.16 3.32 -9.92
C PRO A 114 3.30 2.27 -11.03
N HIS A 115 4.49 1.67 -11.21
CA HIS A 115 4.69 0.63 -12.25
C HIS A 115 4.18 -0.77 -11.90
N LYS A 116 3.60 -0.95 -10.70
CA LYS A 116 2.89 -2.17 -10.29
C LYS A 116 1.39 -1.94 -10.46
N MET A 117 0.66 -1.79 -9.35
CA MET A 117 -0.80 -1.60 -9.37
C MET A 117 -1.23 -0.16 -9.73
N GLY A 118 -0.27 0.73 -10.04
CA GLY A 118 -0.55 2.04 -10.60
C GLY A 118 -0.74 2.06 -12.13
N TYR A 119 -0.44 0.96 -12.83
CA TYR A 119 -0.56 0.85 -14.30
C TYR A 119 0.24 1.91 -15.09
N VAL A 120 1.34 2.40 -14.52
CA VAL A 120 2.30 3.29 -15.20
C VAL A 120 3.42 2.45 -15.83
N PRO A 121 3.95 2.79 -17.02
CA PRO A 121 5.08 2.06 -17.59
C PRO A 121 6.33 2.07 -16.69
N TYR A 122 7.10 0.98 -16.71
CA TYR A 122 8.41 0.95 -16.06
C TYR A 122 9.34 2.04 -16.64
N SER A 123 10.18 2.69 -15.83
CA SER A 123 10.35 2.54 -14.38
C SER A 123 9.70 3.70 -13.62
N ALA A 124 8.87 3.39 -12.63
CA ALA A 124 8.21 4.35 -11.73
C ALA A 124 7.95 3.72 -10.36
N GLY A 125 8.85 3.99 -9.40
CA GLY A 125 8.66 3.73 -7.98
C GLY A 125 8.22 4.97 -7.22
N GLY A 126 7.93 4.82 -5.93
CA GLY A 126 7.47 5.92 -5.08
C GLY A 126 7.69 5.66 -3.59
N ILE A 127 7.95 6.75 -2.86
CA ILE A 127 8.03 6.77 -1.40
C ILE A 127 7.18 7.93 -0.87
N VAL A 128 6.47 7.67 0.21
CA VAL A 128 5.71 8.66 0.97
C VAL A 128 6.30 8.72 2.38
N ILE A 129 6.44 9.92 2.94
CA ILE A 129 6.89 10.15 4.32
C ILE A 129 5.76 10.84 5.08
N LYS A 130 5.53 10.41 6.33
CA LYS A 130 4.46 10.95 7.20
C LYS A 130 4.63 12.44 7.48
N ASP A 131 5.88 12.85 7.66
CA ASP A 131 6.24 14.23 7.98
C ASP A 131 7.28 14.73 6.99
N VAL A 132 6.96 15.85 6.32
CA VAL A 132 7.84 16.47 5.32
C VAL A 132 9.23 16.78 5.89
N ARG A 133 9.35 17.06 7.19
CA ARG A 133 10.61 17.36 7.88
C ARG A 133 11.58 16.17 7.90
N MET A 134 11.08 14.95 7.73
CA MET A 134 11.94 13.74 7.70
C MET A 134 12.94 13.77 6.54
N ARG A 135 12.61 14.45 5.43
CA ARG A 135 13.53 14.56 4.29
C ARG A 135 14.80 15.35 4.62
N ASP A 136 14.76 16.21 5.65
CA ASP A 136 15.89 17.04 6.02
C ASP A 136 17.02 16.21 6.64
N VAL A 137 16.69 15.05 7.24
CA VAL A 137 17.65 14.10 7.84
C VAL A 137 18.58 13.49 6.79
N ILE A 138 18.10 13.32 5.56
CA ILE A 138 18.87 12.75 4.43
C ILE A 138 19.35 13.82 3.44
N SER A 139 19.04 15.10 3.72
CA SER A 139 19.25 16.15 2.74
C SER A 139 20.73 16.50 2.55
N TYR A 140 21.11 16.82 1.30
CA TYR A 140 22.45 17.30 0.99
C TYR A 140 22.39 18.56 0.12
N PHE A 141 22.83 19.69 0.68
CA PHE A 141 22.89 20.97 -0.02
C PHE A 141 24.32 21.22 -0.53
N ALA A 142 24.54 20.98 -1.81
CA ALA A 142 25.79 21.33 -2.48
C ALA A 142 25.90 22.86 -2.62
N THR A 143 26.86 23.47 -1.92
CA THR A 143 27.02 24.94 -1.82
C THR A 143 27.37 25.66 -3.14
N TYR A 144 27.65 24.93 -4.21
CA TYR A 144 28.22 25.43 -5.46
C TYR A 144 27.22 25.59 -6.62
N VAL A 145 25.93 25.27 -6.40
CA VAL A 145 24.90 25.30 -7.48
C VAL A 145 23.76 26.29 -7.20
N PHE A 146 23.65 26.85 -6.00
CA PHE A 146 22.44 27.58 -5.59
C PHE A 146 22.72 29.03 -5.19
N GLU A 147 22.13 29.98 -5.92
CA GLU A 147 22.05 31.38 -5.50
C GLU A 147 21.12 31.51 -4.28
N LYS A 148 21.47 32.44 -3.38
CA LYS A 148 20.62 32.79 -2.23
C LYS A 148 19.25 33.28 -2.72
N GLY A 149 18.19 32.51 -2.44
CA GLY A 149 16.80 32.95 -2.62
C GLY A 149 15.93 32.12 -3.56
N ALA A 150 16.37 30.95 -4.05
CA ALA A 150 15.50 30.07 -4.82
C ALA A 150 14.50 29.33 -3.90
N ASP A 151 13.20 29.57 -4.12
CA ASP A 151 12.12 28.84 -3.44
C ASP A 151 12.11 27.34 -3.79
N ILE A 152 11.60 26.53 -2.87
CA ILE A 152 11.36 25.09 -3.02
C ILE A 152 10.29 24.93 -4.12
N PRO A 153 10.70 24.70 -5.38
CA PRO A 153 10.90 23.35 -5.90
C PRO A 153 12.25 23.13 -6.60
N ALA A 154 13.18 24.09 -6.60
CA ALA A 154 14.45 23.99 -7.34
C ALA A 154 15.44 22.92 -6.84
N LEU A 155 15.11 22.18 -5.77
CA LEU A 155 16.02 21.36 -4.97
C LEU A 155 15.52 19.92 -4.70
N LEU A 156 14.60 19.36 -5.50
CA LEU A 156 14.14 17.97 -5.27
C LEU A 156 15.32 16.98 -5.15
N GLY A 157 16.37 17.15 -5.96
CA GLY A 157 17.59 16.33 -5.92
C GLY A 157 18.34 16.38 -4.58
N ALA A 158 18.15 17.42 -3.76
CA ALA A 158 18.75 17.51 -2.44
C ALA A 158 18.03 16.66 -1.38
N TYR A 159 16.83 16.15 -1.68
CA TYR A 159 15.95 15.45 -0.73
C TYR A 159 15.69 13.98 -1.08
N ILE A 160 16.38 13.44 -2.08
CA ILE A 160 16.18 12.09 -2.59
C ILE A 160 17.51 11.34 -2.68
N LEU A 161 17.45 10.00 -2.71
CA LEU A 161 18.64 9.16 -2.79
C LEU A 161 19.25 9.13 -4.20
N GLU A 162 18.42 9.23 -5.24
CA GLU A 162 18.88 9.24 -6.63
C GLU A 162 19.33 10.65 -7.11
N GLY A 163 19.91 10.71 -8.31
CA GLY A 163 20.32 11.97 -8.95
C GLY A 163 19.38 12.39 -10.08
N SER A 164 19.93 12.54 -11.28
CA SER A 164 19.16 12.84 -12.49
C SER A 164 18.05 11.82 -12.72
N LYS A 165 16.84 12.31 -12.97
CA LYS A 165 15.62 11.51 -13.17
C LYS A 165 14.75 12.10 -14.27
N ALA A 166 14.03 11.25 -15.01
CA ALA A 166 13.24 11.69 -16.14
C ALA A 166 11.98 12.45 -15.68
N GLY A 167 11.81 13.70 -16.15
CA GLY A 167 10.57 14.45 -15.97
C GLY A 167 9.35 13.76 -16.62
N ALA A 168 9.59 12.99 -17.68
CA ALA A 168 8.56 12.19 -18.35
C ALA A 168 7.93 11.13 -17.43
N THR A 169 8.69 10.54 -16.50
CA THR A 169 8.13 9.61 -15.50
C THR A 169 7.14 10.32 -14.59
N ALA A 170 7.47 11.52 -14.12
CA ALA A 170 6.56 12.34 -13.31
C ALA A 170 5.31 12.72 -14.11
N ALA A 171 5.45 13.10 -15.39
CA ALA A 171 4.32 13.38 -16.27
C ALA A 171 3.41 12.16 -16.47
N SER A 172 3.98 10.96 -16.61
CA SER A 172 3.20 9.73 -16.78
C SER A 172 2.39 9.38 -15.53
N VAL A 173 2.99 9.48 -14.34
CA VAL A 173 2.29 9.25 -13.06
C VAL A 173 1.22 10.32 -12.85
N TRP A 174 1.56 11.59 -13.10
CA TRP A 174 0.63 12.72 -12.97
C TRP A 174 -0.59 12.54 -13.88
N ALA A 175 -0.38 12.18 -15.15
CA ALA A 175 -1.47 11.95 -16.08
C ALA A 175 -2.38 10.80 -15.62
N ALA A 176 -1.79 9.69 -15.15
CA ALA A 176 -2.57 8.57 -14.61
C ALA A 176 -3.44 9.01 -13.41
N HIS A 177 -2.87 9.76 -12.45
CA HIS A 177 -3.58 10.25 -11.25
C HIS A 177 -4.66 11.29 -11.55
N HIS A 178 -4.53 12.06 -12.64
CA HIS A 178 -5.52 13.05 -13.04
C HIS A 178 -6.65 12.46 -13.89
N VAL A 179 -6.38 11.36 -14.61
CA VAL A 179 -7.41 10.60 -15.33
C VAL A 179 -8.18 9.69 -14.36
N LEU A 180 -7.47 9.06 -13.42
CA LEU A 180 -8.03 8.23 -12.37
C LEU A 180 -7.64 8.82 -11.01
N PRO A 181 -8.54 9.58 -10.35
CA PRO A 181 -8.32 10.03 -8.98
C PRO A 181 -7.99 8.86 -8.05
N LEU A 182 -7.17 9.11 -7.02
CA LEU A 182 -6.71 8.11 -6.04
C LEU A 182 -7.78 7.74 -5.00
N ASN A 183 -9.02 7.53 -5.43
CA ASN A 183 -10.18 7.20 -4.59
C ASN A 183 -11.22 6.37 -5.37
N VAL A 184 -12.40 6.11 -4.78
CA VAL A 184 -13.47 5.29 -5.38
C VAL A 184 -13.98 5.79 -6.73
N THR A 185 -13.73 7.05 -7.10
CA THR A 185 -14.17 7.61 -8.39
C THR A 185 -13.24 7.23 -9.55
N GLY A 186 -11.97 6.91 -9.27
CA GLY A 186 -10.91 6.58 -10.23
C GLY A 186 -10.27 5.23 -9.95
N TYR A 187 -9.07 5.22 -9.35
CA TYR A 187 -8.32 3.99 -9.07
C TYR A 187 -9.10 2.97 -8.24
N GLY A 188 -10.04 3.39 -7.40
CA GLY A 188 -10.89 2.46 -6.67
C GLY A 188 -11.63 1.50 -7.61
N LYS A 189 -12.11 1.97 -8.77
CA LYS A 189 -12.75 1.11 -9.79
C LYS A 189 -11.78 0.14 -10.45
N LEU A 190 -10.57 0.61 -10.78
CA LEU A 190 -9.54 -0.22 -11.40
C LEU A 190 -9.07 -1.34 -10.45
N MET A 191 -8.88 -0.99 -9.16
CA MET A 191 -8.57 -1.96 -8.11
C MET A 191 -9.72 -2.91 -7.86
N GLY A 192 -10.96 -2.38 -7.78
CA GLY A 192 -12.17 -3.19 -7.59
C GLY A 192 -12.35 -4.22 -8.70
N ALA A 193 -12.15 -3.85 -9.97
CA ALA A 193 -12.20 -4.77 -11.09
C ALA A 193 -11.16 -5.91 -10.97
N SER A 194 -9.94 -5.59 -10.53
CA SER A 194 -8.88 -6.58 -10.28
C SER A 194 -9.27 -7.55 -9.17
N ILE A 195 -9.69 -7.03 -8.02
CA ILE A 195 -10.12 -7.80 -6.84
C ILE A 195 -11.30 -8.71 -7.21
N GLU A 196 -12.32 -8.16 -7.89
CA GLU A 196 -13.48 -8.93 -8.31
C GLU A 196 -13.11 -10.06 -9.28
N GLY A 197 -12.21 -9.80 -10.22
CA GLY A 197 -11.66 -10.83 -11.11
C GLY A 197 -10.97 -11.95 -10.32
N ALA A 198 -10.17 -11.59 -9.32
CA ALA A 198 -9.49 -12.55 -8.44
C ALA A 198 -10.49 -13.40 -7.63
N HIS A 199 -11.53 -12.79 -7.05
CA HIS A 199 -12.61 -13.52 -6.37
C HIS A 199 -13.36 -14.48 -7.29
N ARG A 200 -13.70 -14.05 -8.51
CA ARG A 200 -14.36 -14.92 -9.49
C ARG A 200 -13.46 -16.11 -9.85
N PHE A 201 -12.17 -15.88 -10.05
CA PHE A 201 -11.21 -16.95 -10.35
C PHE A 201 -11.03 -17.91 -9.17
N TYR A 202 -10.87 -17.41 -7.95
CA TYR A 202 -10.80 -18.24 -6.74
C TYR A 202 -12.02 -19.14 -6.59
N ASN A 203 -13.23 -18.58 -6.72
CA ASN A 203 -14.48 -19.33 -6.61
C ASN A 203 -14.61 -20.39 -7.72
N PHE A 204 -14.12 -20.12 -8.92
CA PHE A 204 -14.06 -21.09 -10.00
C PHE A 204 -13.12 -22.27 -9.66
N LEU A 205 -11.98 -22.00 -9.04
CA LEU A 205 -11.01 -23.03 -8.66
C LEU A 205 -11.46 -23.90 -7.48
N ASN A 206 -12.22 -23.34 -6.53
CA ASN A 206 -12.51 -23.97 -5.23
C ASN A 206 -13.27 -25.31 -5.30
N ASN A 207 -13.88 -25.65 -6.43
CA ASN A 207 -14.59 -26.92 -6.64
C ASN A 207 -14.13 -27.63 -7.92
N LEU A 208 -12.95 -27.30 -8.43
CA LEU A 208 -12.48 -27.79 -9.71
C LEU A 208 -11.76 -29.12 -9.53
N SER A 209 -12.28 -30.17 -10.18
CA SER A 209 -11.58 -31.44 -10.30
C SER A 209 -11.53 -31.89 -11.76
N PHE A 210 -10.50 -32.66 -12.09
CA PHE A 210 -10.28 -33.21 -13.42
C PHE A 210 -10.04 -34.70 -13.33
N LYS A 211 -10.58 -35.45 -14.29
CA LYS A 211 -10.25 -36.86 -14.47
C LYS A 211 -9.18 -37.02 -15.54
N VAL A 212 -8.02 -37.55 -15.17
CA VAL A 212 -6.91 -37.83 -16.08
C VAL A 212 -6.61 -39.33 -16.04
N GLY A 213 -7.16 -40.05 -17.03
CA GLY A 213 -7.13 -41.52 -17.05
C GLY A 213 -7.95 -42.13 -15.91
N ASP A 214 -7.27 -42.87 -15.03
CA ASP A 214 -7.81 -43.50 -13.83
C ASP A 214 -7.69 -42.62 -12.57
N LYS A 215 -7.06 -41.45 -12.67
CA LYS A 215 -6.84 -40.54 -11.53
C LYS A 215 -7.82 -39.38 -11.52
N GLU A 216 -8.22 -38.98 -10.31
CA GLU A 216 -8.89 -37.72 -10.02
C GLU A 216 -7.87 -36.70 -9.51
N ILE A 217 -7.87 -35.51 -10.09
CA ILE A 217 -7.01 -34.39 -9.73
C ILE A 217 -7.90 -33.31 -9.14
N GLU A 218 -7.66 -32.96 -7.88
CA GLU A 218 -8.38 -31.90 -7.18
C GLU A 218 -7.55 -30.61 -7.17
N VAL A 219 -8.22 -29.46 -7.33
CA VAL A 219 -7.61 -28.15 -7.21
C VAL A 219 -7.95 -27.55 -5.85
N HIS A 220 -6.91 -27.20 -5.09
CA HIS A 220 -7.03 -26.57 -3.77
C HIS A 220 -6.41 -25.16 -3.84
N PRO A 221 -7.22 -24.08 -3.88
CA PRO A 221 -6.68 -22.72 -3.87
C PRO A 221 -6.10 -22.39 -2.49
N LEU A 222 -4.86 -21.86 -2.48
CA LEU A 222 -4.11 -21.66 -1.24
C LEU A 222 -4.52 -20.41 -0.45
N THR A 223 -4.97 -19.36 -1.12
CA THR A 223 -5.28 -18.07 -0.50
C THR A 223 -6.61 -17.54 -1.00
N TYR A 224 -7.40 -17.03 -0.07
CA TYR A 224 -8.58 -16.27 -0.43
C TYR A 224 -8.12 -14.91 -1.01
N PRO A 225 -8.72 -14.42 -2.11
CA PRO A 225 -8.30 -13.22 -2.81
C PRO A 225 -8.74 -11.92 -2.12
N ASP A 226 -8.65 -11.89 -0.80
CA ASP A 226 -8.86 -10.73 0.06
C ASP A 226 -7.55 -10.25 0.69
N PHE A 227 -6.43 -10.81 0.25
CA PHE A 227 -5.08 -10.48 0.73
C PHE A 227 -4.80 -10.99 2.16
N LYS A 228 -5.32 -12.14 2.57
CA LYS A 228 -4.93 -12.79 3.83
C LYS A 228 -4.52 -14.27 3.66
N ARG A 229 -3.60 -14.70 4.53
CA ARG A 229 -3.31 -16.10 4.86
C ARG A 229 -3.90 -16.47 6.22
#